data_AF-A0A8J3ABA4-F1
#
_entry.id   AF-A0A8J3ABA4-F1
#
_cell.length_a   1.000
_cell.length_b   1.000
_cell.length_c   1.000
_cell.angle_alpha   90.00
_cell.angle_beta   90.00
_cell.angle_gamma   90.00
#
_symmetry.space_group_name_H-M   'P 1'
#
loop_
_entity.id
_entity.type
_entity.pdbx_description
1 polymer ?
#
loop_
_entity_poly.entity_id
_entity_poly.type
_entity_poly.pdbx_seq_one_letter_code
_entity_poly.pdbx_strand_id
1 'polypeptide(L)'
;MASSFKITKYITFIILTVIYYFIMQYFNLLPHDTTISFIGFGLMSIIPFAALAVMLFTDFKNFTAQVSVIGAVLITILLFIVIIVLNSRLGDASVYRNMIGQVDKKEFVKDMKVADLDQIPIVDHSLALNMADKKLGEVPSLGSQSDINRLTLQEVNGVMYYVGPLEHTGFFKYYKNKIGTKGYLMVNASNPDDVKLVTNLDGKKIHLRYLDSAYFGDDLMRYAFRHNKNTGLKDYTFEIDDNGKPYWVISKFDYHKIGGAEEISGVMVIDVQTGNTKEYSLKNAPSWIERMYPADTAVEHFDDWGTLIHGYFNWSDRDKIATTEGIKAITNNGKMYYYTGVSSVGRDESLSGFTLIDTRTGHTTIYKISGATEKAGMTSAEGKVQQFRYNATYPTLINIQNEPTYFMALKDKKGLIKMYSMVNVRNYNIVGTGNTLQSTLNNYIEGLAMKGSSANLKDSDMYQEIEGKVSRIGLTLKQGESIYDLMLEKDGRIFSVSTEISREIALTKIGDPVKISFIKVGDTSYILAKTFDNKAIQ
;
A
#
# COMPACT_ATOMS: atom_id res chain seq x y z
N MET A 1 -1.32 64.32 20.87
CA MET A 1 -0.44 63.26 21.42
C MET A 1 -1.17 61.94 21.67
N ALA A 2 -2.32 61.92 22.35
CA ALA A 2 -3.03 60.65 22.66
C ALA A 2 -3.50 59.87 21.41
N SER A 3 -3.88 60.55 20.33
CA SER A 3 -4.28 59.92 19.06
C SER A 3 -3.13 59.29 18.28
N SER A 4 -1.94 59.91 18.21
CA SER A 4 -0.81 59.30 17.50
C SER A 4 -0.29 58.07 18.23
N PHE A 5 -0.33 58.05 19.57
CA PHE A 5 0.08 56.89 20.36
C PHE A 5 -0.84 55.68 20.18
N LYS A 6 -2.16 55.90 20.02
CA LYS A 6 -3.10 54.84 19.64
C LYS A 6 -2.83 54.31 18.24
N ILE A 7 -2.63 55.20 17.26
CA ILE A 7 -2.30 54.80 15.88
C ILE A 7 -1.01 53.97 15.84
N THR A 8 0.04 54.37 16.56
CA THR A 8 1.29 53.58 16.66
C THR A 8 1.04 52.19 17.24
N LYS A 9 0.21 52.06 18.28
CA LYS A 9 -0.13 50.75 18.88
C LYS A 9 -0.88 49.83 17.89
N TYR A 10 -1.86 50.37 17.17
CA TYR A 10 -2.57 49.60 16.13
C TYR A 10 -1.62 49.17 15.01
N ILE A 11 -0.74 50.05 14.54
CA ILE A 11 0.26 49.72 13.51
C ILE A 11 1.20 48.62 14.00
N THR A 12 1.74 48.74 15.21
CA THR A 12 2.62 47.71 15.79
C THR A 12 1.90 46.37 15.92
N PHE A 13 0.64 46.37 16.36
CA PHE A 13 -0.14 45.14 16.48
C PHE A 13 -0.40 44.48 15.12
N ILE A 14 -0.75 45.27 14.09
CA ILE A 14 -0.91 44.77 12.71
C ILE A 14 0.41 44.15 12.22
N ILE A 15 1.55 44.82 12.44
CA ILE A 15 2.86 44.29 12.07
C ILE A 15 3.12 42.95 12.76
N LEU A 16 2.83 42.84 14.06
CA LEU A 16 2.97 41.57 14.81
C LEU A 16 2.03 40.48 14.28
N THR A 17 0.79 40.79 13.93
CA THR A 17 -0.14 39.83 13.32
C THR A 17 0.35 39.36 11.95
N VAL A 18 0.88 40.25 11.13
CA VAL A 18 1.46 39.90 9.82
C VAL A 18 2.70 39.01 10.01
N ILE A 19 3.59 39.35 10.95
CA ILE A 19 4.75 38.52 11.29
C ILE A 19 4.31 37.14 11.78
N TYR A 20 3.34 37.08 12.69
CA TYR A 20 2.76 35.83 13.18
C TYR A 20 2.18 34.98 12.04
N TYR A 21 1.39 35.59 11.16
CA TYR A 21 0.83 34.91 9.99
C TYR A 21 1.95 34.30 9.10
N PHE A 22 2.99 35.06 8.78
CA PHE A 22 4.11 34.55 7.98
C PHE A 22 4.93 33.48 8.71
N ILE A 23 5.11 33.59 10.02
CA ILE A 23 5.76 32.56 10.84
C ILE A 23 4.95 31.27 10.77
N MET A 24 3.65 31.35 11.01
CA MET A 24 2.78 30.18 11.00
C MET A 24 2.70 29.58 9.59
N GLN A 25 2.63 30.39 8.54
CA GLN A 25 2.69 29.93 7.16
C GLN A 25 4.03 29.24 6.84
N TYR A 26 5.14 29.77 7.36
CA TYR A 26 6.48 29.19 7.18
C TYR A 26 6.63 27.81 7.84
N PHE A 27 5.95 27.58 8.96
CA PHE A 27 6.00 26.29 9.67
C PHE A 27 4.95 25.29 9.18
N ASN A 28 3.75 25.75 8.81
CA ASN A 28 2.65 24.86 8.42
C ASN A 28 2.61 24.53 6.92
N LEU A 29 3.26 25.33 6.06
CA LEU A 29 3.31 25.12 4.60
C LEU A 29 1.92 24.89 3.98
N LEU A 30 0.91 25.62 4.45
CA LEU A 30 -0.46 25.45 3.99
C LEU A 30 -0.60 25.91 2.53
N PRO A 31 -1.19 25.11 1.63
CA PRO A 31 -1.45 25.53 0.27
C PRO A 31 -2.25 26.84 0.24
N HIS A 32 -1.84 27.77 -0.63
CA HIS A 32 -2.52 29.01 -0.97
C HIS A 32 -3.68 28.75 -1.95
N ASP A 33 -4.58 27.85 -1.57
CA ASP A 33 -5.74 27.48 -2.35
C ASP A 33 -7.02 28.20 -1.86
N THR A 34 -8.16 27.92 -2.49
CA THR A 34 -9.45 28.51 -2.11
C THR A 34 -10.22 27.68 -1.08
N THR A 35 -9.53 26.82 -0.32
CA THR A 35 -10.19 25.84 0.55
C THR A 35 -10.56 26.43 1.90
N ILE A 36 -11.46 25.73 2.59
CA ILE A 36 -11.73 25.96 4.02
C ILE A 36 -10.45 25.92 4.86
N SER A 37 -9.46 25.09 4.50
CA SER A 37 -8.22 24.97 5.27
C SER A 37 -7.40 26.26 5.19
N PHE A 38 -7.18 26.80 3.98
CA PHE A 38 -6.42 28.05 3.80
C PHE A 38 -7.21 29.28 4.28
N ILE A 39 -8.48 29.39 3.88
CA ILE A 39 -9.36 30.49 4.29
C ILE A 39 -9.57 30.45 5.80
N GLY A 40 -9.81 29.27 6.37
CA GLY A 40 -9.97 29.04 7.79
C GLY A 40 -8.73 29.39 8.59
N PHE A 41 -7.56 28.98 8.13
CA PHE A 41 -6.30 29.37 8.76
C PHE A 41 -6.11 30.89 8.77
N GLY A 42 -6.41 31.57 7.66
CA GLY A 42 -6.40 33.04 7.58
C GLY A 42 -7.40 33.69 8.54
N LEU A 43 -8.66 33.27 8.50
CA LEU A 43 -9.73 33.79 9.36
C LEU A 43 -9.44 33.54 10.84
N MET A 44 -9.02 32.33 11.23
CA MET A 44 -8.70 31.98 12.61
C MET A 44 -7.41 32.63 13.11
N SER A 45 -6.46 32.98 12.23
CA SER A 45 -5.25 33.69 12.62
C SER A 45 -5.46 35.21 12.70
N ILE A 46 -6.35 35.77 11.89
CA ILE A 46 -6.52 37.23 11.77
C ILE A 46 -7.67 37.74 12.64
N ILE A 47 -8.82 37.06 12.69
CA ILE A 47 -10.03 37.55 13.37
C ILE A 47 -9.85 37.63 14.89
N PRO A 48 -9.34 36.61 15.60
CA PRO A 48 -9.12 36.70 17.04
C PRO A 48 -8.09 37.78 17.40
N PHE A 49 -7.05 37.95 16.58
CA PHE A 49 -6.06 39.01 16.74
C PHE A 49 -6.68 40.39 16.52
N ALA A 50 -7.47 40.58 15.46
CA ALA A 50 -8.17 41.83 15.19
C ALA A 50 -9.16 42.18 16.32
N ALA A 51 -9.90 41.20 16.82
CA ALA A 51 -10.79 41.37 17.96
C ALA A 51 -10.04 41.74 19.25
N LEU A 52 -8.91 41.08 19.51
CA LEU A 52 -8.03 41.40 20.64
C LEU A 52 -7.47 42.82 20.53
N ALA A 53 -7.07 43.26 19.34
CA ALA A 53 -6.63 44.63 19.11
C ALA A 53 -7.75 45.64 19.40
N VAL A 54 -8.95 45.36 18.93
CA VAL A 54 -10.14 46.18 19.19
C VAL A 54 -10.44 46.23 20.70
N MET A 55 -10.31 45.11 21.41
CA MET A 55 -10.47 45.06 22.87
C MET A 55 -9.43 45.87 23.65
N LEU A 56 -8.15 45.78 23.27
CA LEU A 56 -7.05 46.39 24.01
C LEU A 56 -6.88 47.89 23.76
N PHE A 57 -7.30 48.38 22.58
CA PHE A 57 -6.98 49.74 22.14
C PHE A 57 -8.20 50.65 21.96
N THR A 58 -9.41 50.10 22.00
CA THR A 58 -10.65 50.88 21.98
C THR A 58 -11.12 51.15 23.40
N ASP A 59 -11.34 52.42 23.75
CA ASP A 59 -11.98 52.78 25.03
C ASP A 59 -13.49 52.60 24.88
N PHE A 60 -13.99 51.45 25.28
CA PHE A 60 -15.41 51.18 25.25
C PHE A 60 -16.13 51.99 26.31
N LYS A 61 -17.02 52.89 25.88
CA LYS A 61 -17.84 53.70 26.80
C LYS A 61 -18.91 52.86 27.52
N ASN A 62 -19.41 51.80 26.86
CA ASN A 62 -20.51 50.96 27.36
C ASN A 62 -20.13 49.48 27.29
N PHE A 63 -20.48 48.70 28.32
CA PHE A 63 -20.27 47.25 28.38
C PHE A 63 -20.93 46.51 27.21
N THR A 64 -22.10 46.98 26.74
CA THR A 64 -22.82 46.41 25.58
C THR A 64 -21.98 46.39 24.31
N ALA A 65 -21.13 47.40 24.09
CA ALA A 65 -20.26 47.47 22.91
C ALA A 65 -19.12 46.43 22.97
N GLN A 66 -18.57 46.17 24.16
CA GLN A 66 -17.57 45.10 24.35
C GLN A 66 -18.18 43.72 24.09
N VAL A 67 -19.37 43.46 24.66
CA VAL A 67 -20.10 42.20 24.46
C VAL A 67 -20.46 42.01 22.99
N SER A 68 -20.80 43.08 22.26
CA SER A 68 -21.11 43.01 20.83
C SER A 68 -19.91 42.58 19.98
N VAL A 69 -18.69 43.05 20.31
CA VAL A 69 -17.45 42.62 19.61
C VAL A 69 -17.16 41.14 19.86
N ILE A 70 -17.28 40.68 21.11
CA ILE A 70 -17.15 39.27 21.48
C ILE A 70 -18.19 38.42 20.74
N GLY A 71 -19.45 38.87 20.77
CA GLY A 71 -20.57 38.21 20.11
C GLY A 71 -20.35 38.06 18.60
N ALA A 72 -19.86 39.10 17.93
CA ALA A 72 -19.56 39.06 16.50
C ALA A 72 -18.46 38.03 16.16
N VAL A 73 -17.40 37.93 16.99
CA VAL A 73 -16.35 36.92 16.81
C VAL A 73 -16.91 35.52 16.99
N LEU A 74 -17.69 35.29 18.05
CA LEU A 74 -18.31 33.99 18.32
C LEU A 74 -19.27 33.58 17.21
N ILE A 75 -20.09 34.49 16.69
CA ILE A 75 -20.97 34.24 15.54
C ILE A 75 -20.15 33.89 14.30
N THR A 76 -19.05 34.59 14.05
CA THR A 76 -18.19 34.30 12.90
C THR A 76 -17.55 32.92 13.00
N ILE A 77 -17.06 32.54 14.18
CA ILE A 77 -16.53 31.20 14.44
C ILE A 77 -17.63 30.15 14.24
N LEU A 78 -18.84 30.40 14.76
CA LEU A 78 -19.97 29.49 14.61
C LEU A 78 -20.34 29.29 13.13
N LEU A 79 -20.43 30.38 12.36
CA LEU A 79 -20.70 30.31 10.92
C LEU A 79 -19.62 29.53 10.18
N PHE A 80 -18.36 29.71 10.55
CA PHE A 80 -17.24 28.95 9.97
C PHE A 80 -17.34 27.45 10.29
N ILE A 81 -17.69 27.08 11.53
CA ILE A 81 -17.94 25.69 11.92
C ILE A 81 -19.11 25.10 11.11
N VAL A 82 -20.19 25.85 10.94
CA VAL A 82 -21.34 25.40 10.11
C VAL A 82 -20.89 25.12 8.67
N ILE A 83 -20.06 26.00 8.08
CA ILE A 83 -19.50 25.78 6.75
C ILE A 83 -18.64 24.51 6.69
N ILE A 84 -17.78 24.27 7.68
CA ILE A 84 -16.99 23.02 7.77
C ILE A 84 -17.90 21.81 7.80
N VAL A 85 -18.92 21.81 8.66
CA VAL A 85 -19.84 20.69 8.83
C VAL A 85 -20.62 20.41 7.54
N LEU A 86 -21.15 21.46 6.90
CA LEU A 86 -21.90 21.33 5.64
C LEU A 86 -21.05 20.77 4.49
N ASN A 87 -19.73 21.00 4.50
CA ASN A 87 -18.81 20.51 3.47
C ASN A 87 -17.98 19.30 3.93
N SER A 88 -18.39 18.64 5.00
CA SER A 88 -17.77 17.40 5.51
C SER A 88 -18.59 16.17 5.09
N ARG A 89 -18.11 14.96 5.43
CA ARG A 89 -18.84 13.70 5.27
C ARG A 89 -20.26 13.74 5.84
N LEU A 90 -20.49 14.56 6.87
CA LEU A 90 -21.80 14.75 7.50
C LEU A 90 -22.77 15.53 6.60
N GLY A 91 -22.29 16.60 5.97
CA GLY A 91 -23.11 17.51 5.17
C GLY A 91 -23.21 17.14 3.69
N ASP A 92 -22.15 16.56 3.12
CA ASP A 92 -22.08 16.18 1.71
C ASP A 92 -21.51 14.77 1.51
N ALA A 93 -22.13 13.78 2.16
CA ALA A 93 -21.77 12.37 2.01
C ALA A 93 -21.68 11.91 0.55
N SER A 94 -22.47 12.52 -0.35
CA SER A 94 -22.52 12.17 -1.77
C SER A 94 -21.23 12.49 -2.50
N VAL A 95 -20.61 13.65 -2.23
CA VAL A 95 -19.35 14.05 -2.83
C VAL A 95 -18.22 13.12 -2.40
N TYR A 96 -18.08 12.86 -1.09
CA TYR A 96 -17.06 11.95 -0.55
C TYR A 96 -17.21 10.54 -1.13
N ARG A 97 -18.44 10.02 -1.18
CA ARG A 97 -18.72 8.69 -1.73
C ARG A 97 -18.33 8.54 -3.20
N ASN A 98 -18.42 9.62 -3.98
CA ASN A 98 -18.17 9.60 -5.42
C ASN A 98 -16.69 9.84 -5.78
N MET A 99 -15.81 10.15 -4.81
CA MET A 99 -14.40 10.42 -5.05
C MET A 99 -13.63 9.22 -5.63
N ILE A 100 -14.01 8.01 -5.24
CA ILE A 100 -13.40 6.78 -5.78
C ILE A 100 -13.67 6.57 -7.28
N GLY A 101 -14.66 7.27 -7.85
CA GLY A 101 -15.09 7.06 -9.23
C GLY A 101 -15.79 5.72 -9.45
N GLN A 102 -15.52 5.08 -10.58
CA GLN A 102 -16.11 3.79 -10.95
C GLN A 102 -15.41 2.65 -10.21
N VAL A 103 -16.20 1.78 -9.58
CA VAL A 103 -15.72 0.57 -8.91
C VAL A 103 -16.16 -0.65 -9.71
N ASP A 104 -15.19 -1.36 -10.27
CA ASP A 104 -15.45 -2.56 -11.05
C ASP A 104 -15.59 -3.79 -10.17
N LYS A 105 -16.38 -4.77 -10.63
CA LYS A 105 -16.54 -6.07 -9.97
C LYS A 105 -16.06 -7.16 -10.91
N LYS A 106 -15.04 -7.91 -10.49
CA LYS A 106 -14.44 -8.98 -11.29
C LYS A 106 -14.32 -10.28 -10.50
N GLU A 107 -14.07 -11.37 -11.23
CA GLU A 107 -13.76 -12.68 -10.67
C GLU A 107 -12.24 -12.85 -10.54
N PHE A 108 -11.78 -13.29 -9.36
CA PHE A 108 -10.36 -13.45 -9.03
C PHE A 108 -9.59 -14.25 -10.08
N VAL A 109 -10.12 -15.41 -10.45
CA VAL A 109 -9.45 -16.41 -11.29
C VAL A 109 -9.21 -15.89 -12.72
N LYS A 110 -10.03 -14.96 -13.21
CA LYS A 110 -9.89 -14.41 -14.56
C LYS A 110 -8.89 -13.26 -14.66
N ASP A 111 -8.63 -12.56 -13.56
CA ASP A 111 -7.86 -11.30 -13.58
C ASP A 111 -6.52 -11.40 -12.84
N MET A 112 -6.40 -12.31 -11.88
CA MET A 112 -5.16 -12.52 -11.10
C MET A 112 -4.30 -13.62 -11.73
N LYS A 113 -3.10 -13.24 -12.19
CA LYS A 113 -2.14 -14.21 -12.70
C LYS A 113 -1.70 -15.19 -11.62
N VAL A 114 -1.48 -16.44 -12.04
CA VAL A 114 -0.80 -17.44 -11.23
C VAL A 114 0.55 -16.89 -10.79
N ALA A 115 0.84 -17.03 -9.49
CA ALA A 115 2.03 -16.47 -8.91
C ALA A 115 3.29 -17.18 -9.38
N ASP A 116 4.30 -16.39 -9.73
CA ASP A 116 5.67 -16.85 -9.89
C ASP A 116 6.38 -16.82 -8.54
N LEU A 117 6.79 -17.99 -8.06
CA LEU A 117 7.44 -18.16 -6.74
C LEU A 117 8.69 -17.30 -6.60
N ASP A 118 9.46 -17.13 -7.67
CA ASP A 118 10.75 -16.41 -7.64
C ASP A 118 10.56 -14.89 -7.58
N GLN A 119 9.37 -14.41 -7.92
CA GLN A 119 9.01 -12.98 -7.90
C GLN A 119 8.16 -12.60 -6.69
N ILE A 120 7.84 -13.54 -5.80
CA ILE A 120 7.06 -13.22 -4.59
C ILE A 120 7.91 -12.29 -3.71
N PRO A 121 7.37 -11.13 -3.27
CA PRO A 121 8.05 -10.28 -2.32
C PRO A 121 8.04 -10.95 -0.94
N ILE A 122 9.19 -11.45 -0.51
CA ILE A 122 9.41 -12.09 0.78
C ILE A 122 9.96 -11.14 1.85
N VAL A 123 10.58 -10.04 1.40
CA VAL A 123 11.14 -9.00 2.25
C VAL A 123 10.04 -8.00 2.57
N ASP A 124 9.86 -7.67 3.84
CA ASP A 124 9.01 -6.56 4.26
C ASP A 124 9.84 -5.28 4.51
N HIS A 125 9.15 -4.16 4.69
CA HIS A 125 9.82 -2.86 4.87
C HIS A 125 10.83 -2.85 6.03
N SER A 126 10.51 -3.50 7.15
CA SER A 126 11.41 -3.56 8.32
C SER A 126 12.69 -4.35 8.04
N LEU A 127 12.59 -5.48 7.32
CA LEU A 127 13.74 -6.27 6.92
C LEU A 127 14.56 -5.54 5.86
N ALA A 128 13.89 -4.88 4.91
CA ALA A 128 14.57 -4.08 3.88
C ALA A 128 15.42 -2.98 4.51
N LEU A 129 14.89 -2.23 5.49
CA LEU A 129 15.67 -1.23 6.23
C LEU A 129 16.89 -1.83 6.93
N ASN A 130 16.72 -2.92 7.67
CA ASN A 130 17.84 -3.59 8.35
C ASN A 130 18.94 -4.06 7.37
N MET A 131 18.55 -4.56 6.19
CA MET A 131 19.48 -4.99 5.15
C MET A 131 20.20 -3.80 4.50
N ALA A 132 19.48 -2.70 4.28
CA ALA A 132 20.04 -1.45 3.77
C ALA A 132 21.05 -0.83 4.77
N ASP A 133 20.70 -0.79 6.06
CA ASP A 133 21.58 -0.31 7.14
C ASP A 133 22.85 -1.14 7.26
N LYS A 134 22.71 -2.47 7.20
CA LYS A 134 23.86 -3.39 7.19
C LYS A 134 24.77 -3.09 6.00
N LYS A 135 24.21 -2.90 4.81
CA LYS A 135 24.99 -2.59 3.61
C LYS A 135 25.69 -1.23 3.69
N LEU A 136 25.04 -0.23 4.27
CA LEU A 136 25.61 1.09 4.51
C LEU A 136 26.79 1.02 5.49
N GLY A 137 26.67 0.19 6.54
CA GLY A 137 27.72 -0.04 7.54
C GLY A 137 29.00 -0.69 6.99
N GLU A 138 28.91 -1.43 5.87
CA GLU A 138 30.09 -1.98 5.18
C GLU A 138 30.99 -0.91 4.57
N VAL A 139 30.49 0.33 4.42
CA VAL A 139 31.25 1.48 3.92
C VAL A 139 31.44 2.50 5.06
N PRO A 140 32.57 2.44 5.82
CA PRO A 140 32.75 3.24 7.04
C PRO A 140 32.59 4.75 6.84
N SER A 141 32.97 5.25 5.67
CA SER A 141 32.86 6.68 5.35
C SER A 141 31.42 7.15 5.18
N LEU A 142 30.50 6.29 4.75
CA LEU A 142 29.10 6.61 4.51
C LEU A 142 28.24 6.37 5.74
N GLY A 143 28.45 5.26 6.47
CA GLY A 143 27.67 4.94 7.67
C GLY A 143 27.83 5.92 8.83
N SER A 144 28.88 6.76 8.85
CA SER A 144 29.02 7.85 9.83
C SER A 144 28.45 9.20 9.35
N GLN A 145 28.13 9.31 8.06
CA GLN A 145 27.70 10.55 7.42
C GLN A 145 26.22 10.55 7.05
N SER A 146 25.66 9.38 6.78
CA SER A 146 24.32 9.23 6.23
C SER A 146 23.53 8.15 6.96
N ASP A 147 22.20 8.23 6.84
CA ASP A 147 21.23 7.31 7.41
C ASP A 147 20.22 6.87 6.34
N ILE A 148 19.37 5.89 6.65
CA ILE A 148 18.29 5.43 5.77
C ILE A 148 17.00 5.40 6.56
N ASN A 149 16.16 6.41 6.36
CA ASN A 149 14.95 6.54 7.17
C ASN A 149 13.75 5.81 6.55
N ARG A 150 13.65 5.78 5.21
CA ARG A 150 12.46 5.31 4.51
C ARG A 150 12.82 4.69 3.16
N LEU A 151 12.15 3.59 2.83
CA LEU A 151 12.27 2.91 1.55
C LEU A 151 10.90 2.88 0.86
N THR A 152 10.90 3.10 -0.45
CA THR A 152 9.71 3.00 -1.30
C THR A 152 9.80 1.74 -2.13
N LEU A 153 8.77 0.89 -2.05
CA LEU A 153 8.65 -0.28 -2.92
C LEU A 153 8.24 0.18 -4.32
N GLN A 154 8.99 -0.24 -5.34
CA GLN A 154 8.74 0.08 -6.74
C GLN A 154 9.29 -1.02 -7.66
N GLU A 155 8.77 -1.11 -8.88
CA GLU A 155 9.26 -2.01 -9.91
C GLU A 155 10.38 -1.32 -10.71
N VAL A 156 11.54 -1.98 -10.81
CA VAL A 156 12.67 -1.46 -11.60
C VAL A 156 13.13 -2.57 -12.53
N ASN A 157 12.96 -2.37 -13.84
CA ASN A 157 13.32 -3.36 -14.87
C ASN A 157 12.70 -4.75 -14.62
N GLY A 158 11.43 -4.83 -14.20
CA GLY A 158 10.72 -6.09 -13.97
C GLY A 158 10.96 -6.75 -12.62
N VAL A 159 11.71 -6.11 -11.72
CA VAL A 159 12.01 -6.64 -10.38
C VAL A 159 11.60 -5.63 -9.32
N MET A 160 10.95 -6.11 -8.26
CA MET A 160 10.51 -5.28 -7.15
C MET A 160 11.68 -4.95 -6.22
N TYR A 161 11.92 -3.66 -6.02
CA TYR A 161 12.97 -3.14 -5.14
C TYR A 161 12.38 -2.17 -4.12
N TYR A 162 12.85 -2.28 -2.88
CA TYR A 162 12.76 -1.21 -1.89
C TYR A 162 13.91 -0.23 -2.11
N VAL A 163 13.61 1.00 -2.49
CA VAL A 163 14.61 2.02 -2.82
C VAL A 163 14.48 3.20 -1.88
N GLY A 164 15.59 3.74 -1.40
CA GLY A 164 15.57 4.98 -0.62
C GLY A 164 16.88 5.72 -0.61
N PRO A 165 16.83 7.05 -0.40
CA PRO A 165 17.99 7.91 -0.43
C PRO A 165 18.85 7.68 0.81
N LEU A 166 20.15 7.98 0.69
CA LEU A 166 20.96 8.25 1.86
C LEU A 166 20.57 9.63 2.40
N GLU A 167 20.09 9.68 3.64
CA GLU A 167 19.68 10.90 4.32
C GLU A 167 20.83 11.46 5.17
N HIS A 168 20.79 12.75 5.50
CA HIS A 168 21.70 13.35 6.46
C HIS A 168 21.35 12.92 7.89
N THR A 169 22.35 12.50 8.67
CA THR A 169 22.18 12.15 10.10
C THR A 169 21.95 13.37 11.01
N GLY A 170 22.02 14.60 10.48
CA GLY A 170 21.68 15.81 11.23
C GLY A 170 22.26 17.10 10.67
N PHE A 171 21.89 18.22 11.30
CA PHE A 171 22.18 19.58 10.85
C PHE A 171 23.66 19.84 10.52
N PHE A 172 24.58 19.49 11.42
CA PHE A 172 26.01 19.76 11.19
C PHE A 172 26.58 18.95 10.02
N LYS A 173 26.01 17.77 9.74
CA LYS A 173 26.43 16.91 8.63
C LYS A 173 25.90 17.46 7.31
N TYR A 174 24.64 17.90 7.28
CA TYR A 174 24.08 18.70 6.18
C TYR A 174 24.94 19.94 5.90
N TYR A 175 25.25 20.74 6.92
CA TYR A 175 26.04 21.97 6.77
C TYR A 175 27.44 21.73 6.18
N LYS A 176 28.10 20.63 6.56
CA LYS A 176 29.41 20.23 6.01
C LYS A 176 29.29 19.65 4.60
N ASN A 177 28.14 19.12 4.22
CA ASN A 177 27.91 18.44 2.94
C ASN A 177 26.84 19.12 2.09
N LYS A 178 27.04 20.40 1.76
CA LYS A 178 26.09 21.20 0.95
C LYS A 178 25.89 20.72 -0.49
N ILE A 179 26.75 19.83 -0.97
CA ILE A 179 26.64 19.24 -2.32
C ILE A 179 25.54 18.16 -2.33
N GLY A 180 25.29 17.52 -1.19
CA GLY A 180 24.30 16.45 -1.05
C GLY A 180 24.89 15.10 -0.64
N THR A 181 24.05 14.20 -0.14
CA THR A 181 24.47 12.83 0.26
C THR A 181 24.84 11.98 -0.95
N LYS A 182 25.56 10.88 -0.72
CA LYS A 182 26.28 10.15 -1.77
C LYS A 182 25.52 8.91 -2.23
N GLY A 183 24.43 9.13 -2.96
CA GLY A 183 23.68 8.05 -3.61
C GLY A 183 22.54 7.49 -2.77
N TYR A 184 22.05 6.32 -3.16
CA TYR A 184 20.86 5.68 -2.61
C TYR A 184 21.06 4.15 -2.54
N LEU A 185 20.18 3.46 -1.83
CA LEU A 185 20.19 2.01 -1.68
C LEU A 185 18.97 1.37 -2.33
N MET A 186 19.17 0.15 -2.85
CA MET A 186 18.12 -0.71 -3.38
C MET A 186 18.21 -2.07 -2.70
N VAL A 187 17.10 -2.57 -2.16
CA VAL A 187 16.99 -3.91 -1.58
C VAL A 187 15.97 -4.70 -2.37
N ASN A 188 16.35 -5.86 -2.88
CA ASN A 188 15.44 -6.70 -3.65
C ASN A 188 14.32 -7.26 -2.76
N ALA A 189 13.07 -7.12 -3.19
CA ALA A 189 11.92 -7.56 -2.40
C ALA A 189 11.78 -9.10 -2.34
N SER A 190 12.34 -9.82 -3.31
CA SER A 190 12.32 -11.29 -3.40
C SER A 190 13.60 -11.96 -2.92
N ASN A 191 14.69 -11.20 -2.78
CA ASN A 191 15.98 -11.71 -2.27
C ASN A 191 16.60 -10.76 -1.23
N PRO A 192 16.55 -11.09 0.08
CA PRO A 192 17.08 -10.22 1.13
C PRO A 192 18.60 -9.98 1.05
N ASP A 193 19.35 -10.84 0.37
CA ASP A 193 20.81 -10.71 0.25
C ASP A 193 21.23 -9.82 -0.94
N ASP A 194 20.32 -9.52 -1.88
CA ASP A 194 20.57 -8.60 -3.00
C ASP A 194 20.32 -7.15 -2.59
N VAL A 195 21.36 -6.52 -2.03
CA VAL A 195 21.37 -5.11 -1.65
C VAL A 195 22.42 -4.33 -2.44
N LYS A 196 21.98 -3.30 -3.16
CA LYS A 196 22.82 -2.48 -4.05
C LYS A 196 22.94 -1.07 -3.51
N LEU A 197 24.18 -0.61 -3.30
CA LEU A 197 24.51 0.77 -2.99
C LEU A 197 24.92 1.49 -4.28
N VAL A 198 24.08 2.42 -4.74
CA VAL A 198 24.31 3.15 -6.00
C VAL A 198 24.87 4.52 -5.68
N THR A 199 26.16 4.72 -5.93
CA THR A 199 26.86 6.01 -5.71
C THR A 199 27.29 6.71 -6.99
N ASN A 200 27.35 5.97 -8.11
CA ASN A 200 27.72 6.48 -9.42
C ASN A 200 26.73 5.98 -10.47
N LEU A 201 26.33 6.86 -11.38
CA LEU A 201 25.56 6.53 -12.59
C LEU A 201 26.33 7.06 -13.79
N ASP A 202 26.53 6.22 -14.81
CA ASP A 202 27.24 6.58 -16.06
C ASP A 202 28.60 7.28 -15.85
N GLY A 203 29.36 6.82 -14.85
CA GLY A 203 30.65 7.40 -14.49
C GLY A 203 30.60 8.73 -13.73
N LYS A 204 29.40 9.25 -13.41
CA LYS A 204 29.19 10.47 -12.62
C LYS A 204 28.78 10.12 -11.19
N LYS A 205 29.39 10.81 -10.23
CA LYS A 205 29.01 10.71 -8.80
C LYS A 205 27.64 11.32 -8.57
N ILE A 206 26.80 10.60 -7.85
CA ILE A 206 25.45 11.05 -7.48
C ILE A 206 25.54 11.85 -6.19
N HIS A 207 24.90 13.02 -6.20
CA HIS A 207 24.78 13.87 -5.02
C HIS A 207 23.32 14.25 -4.79
N LEU A 208 22.70 13.67 -3.78
CA LEU A 208 21.30 13.91 -3.45
C LEU A 208 21.20 15.16 -2.58
N ARG A 209 20.65 16.22 -3.14
CA ARG A 209 20.62 17.54 -2.51
C ARG A 209 19.28 17.80 -1.83
N TYR A 210 18.19 17.56 -2.55
CA TYR A 210 16.83 17.80 -2.06
C TYR A 210 16.34 16.56 -1.32
N LEU A 211 16.25 16.63 0.01
CA LEU A 211 16.00 15.46 0.85
C LEU A 211 15.07 15.82 2.01
N ASP A 212 14.44 14.80 2.61
CA ASP A 212 13.59 14.97 3.80
C ASP A 212 14.41 15.42 5.01
N SER A 213 15.68 14.97 5.12
CA SER A 213 16.60 15.38 6.19
C SER A 213 17.38 16.68 5.91
N ALA A 214 17.22 17.28 4.74
CA ALA A 214 17.90 18.52 4.38
C ALA A 214 17.24 19.73 5.09
N TYR A 215 17.92 20.88 5.07
CA TYR A 215 17.45 22.07 5.78
C TYR A 215 17.21 23.25 4.83
N PHE A 216 16.34 24.16 5.27
CA PHE A 216 16.06 25.45 4.63
C PHE A 216 15.57 25.36 3.17
N GLY A 217 16.46 25.64 2.22
CA GLY A 217 16.17 25.68 0.79
C GLY A 217 16.20 24.30 0.15
N ASP A 218 16.99 23.38 0.72
CA ASP A 218 17.19 22.04 0.21
C ASP A 218 16.23 21.02 0.87
N ASP A 219 15.56 21.42 1.95
CA ASP A 219 14.43 20.68 2.55
C ASP A 219 13.36 20.40 1.49
N LEU A 220 13.04 19.12 1.28
CA LEU A 220 12.16 18.67 0.21
C LEU A 220 10.77 19.29 0.28
N MET A 221 10.12 19.23 1.45
CA MET A 221 8.76 19.74 1.63
C MET A 221 8.70 21.24 1.36
N ARG A 222 9.68 22.00 1.86
CA ARG A 222 9.78 23.44 1.63
C ARG A 222 10.09 23.75 0.17
N TYR A 223 10.94 22.96 -0.48
CA TYR A 223 11.26 23.14 -1.89
C TYR A 223 10.02 22.92 -2.76
N ALA A 224 9.33 21.79 -2.58
CA ALA A 224 8.12 21.44 -3.30
C ALA A 224 7.02 22.49 -3.09
N PHE A 225 6.78 22.90 -1.85
CA PHE A 225 5.81 23.94 -1.51
C PHE A 225 6.11 25.28 -2.17
N ARG A 226 7.38 25.71 -2.24
CA ARG A 226 7.75 26.97 -2.90
C ARG A 226 7.53 26.91 -4.41
N HIS A 227 7.68 25.73 -5.01
CA HIS A 227 7.48 25.53 -6.44
C HIS A 227 6.00 25.47 -6.82
N ASN A 228 5.18 24.79 -6.01
CA ASN A 228 3.74 24.79 -6.16
C ASN A 228 3.04 25.12 -4.84
N LYS A 229 2.62 26.37 -4.77
CA LYS A 229 1.95 26.96 -3.61
C LYS A 229 0.45 26.75 -3.61
N ASN A 230 -0.16 26.42 -4.74
CA ASN A 230 -1.60 26.54 -4.93
C ASN A 230 -2.32 25.20 -4.88
N THR A 231 -1.60 24.08 -4.84
CA THR A 231 -2.16 22.73 -4.77
C THR A 231 -1.68 22.02 -3.52
N GLY A 232 -2.50 21.11 -3.00
CA GLY A 232 -2.09 20.20 -1.94
C GLY A 232 -1.01 19.25 -2.42
N LEU A 233 -0.01 19.00 -1.56
CA LEU A 233 1.08 18.06 -1.82
C LEU A 233 1.13 17.03 -0.69
N LYS A 234 1.11 15.74 -1.05
CA LYS A 234 1.22 14.63 -0.10
C LYS A 234 1.97 13.45 -0.71
N ASP A 235 2.27 12.47 0.13
CA ASP A 235 2.89 11.21 -0.25
C ASP A 235 4.19 11.38 -1.06
N TYR A 236 5.19 11.98 -0.41
CA TYR A 236 6.52 12.16 -0.96
C TYR A 236 7.21 10.80 -1.04
N THR A 237 7.47 10.30 -2.24
CA THR A 237 8.03 8.97 -2.48
C THR A 237 9.33 9.07 -3.27
N PHE A 238 10.32 8.28 -2.89
CA PHE A 238 11.62 8.27 -3.57
C PHE A 238 11.61 7.18 -4.63
N GLU A 239 11.62 7.58 -5.88
CA GLU A 239 11.56 6.66 -7.02
C GLU A 239 12.76 6.87 -7.95
N ILE A 240 13.12 5.84 -8.69
CA ILE A 240 14.17 5.88 -9.70
C ILE A 240 13.57 5.57 -11.07
N ASP A 241 14.07 6.25 -12.10
CA ASP A 241 13.71 5.88 -13.48
C ASP A 241 14.43 4.58 -13.90
N ASP A 242 14.11 4.10 -15.11
CA ASP A 242 14.71 2.88 -15.68
C ASP A 242 16.24 2.97 -15.85
N ASN A 243 16.80 4.19 -15.88
CA ASN A 243 18.25 4.44 -15.94
C ASN A 243 18.88 4.58 -14.55
N GLY A 244 18.10 4.40 -13.47
CA GLY A 244 18.53 4.53 -12.08
C GLY A 244 18.59 5.98 -11.59
N LYS A 245 18.12 6.96 -12.35
CA LYS A 245 18.18 8.35 -11.94
C LYS A 245 17.12 8.63 -10.85
N PRO A 246 17.50 9.24 -9.70
CA PRO A 246 16.60 9.41 -8.57
C PRO A 246 15.71 10.66 -8.68
N TYR A 247 14.45 10.48 -8.31
CA TYR A 247 13.38 11.47 -8.31
C TYR A 247 12.58 11.41 -7.01
N TRP A 248 12.08 12.56 -6.56
CA TRP A 248 10.94 12.62 -5.65
C TRP A 248 9.67 12.69 -6.46
N VAL A 249 8.77 11.75 -6.25
CA VAL A 249 7.42 11.73 -6.81
C VAL A 249 6.47 12.13 -5.68
N ILE A 250 5.72 13.22 -5.90
CA ILE A 250 4.86 13.83 -4.89
C ILE A 250 3.46 13.89 -5.47
N SER A 251 2.50 13.30 -4.76
CA SER A 251 1.10 13.31 -5.18
C SER A 251 0.51 14.70 -5.01
N LYS A 252 -0.08 15.22 -6.08
CA LYS A 252 -0.83 16.47 -6.08
C LYS A 252 -2.30 16.19 -5.88
N PHE A 253 -2.93 16.99 -5.05
CA PHE A 253 -4.36 16.91 -4.85
C PHE A 253 -4.97 18.30 -4.78
N ASP A 254 -6.22 18.36 -5.20
CA ASP A 254 -7.08 19.51 -5.11
C ASP A 254 -8.30 19.13 -4.29
N TYR A 255 -8.91 20.10 -3.63
CA TYR A 255 -10.12 19.87 -2.88
C TYR A 255 -11.35 20.10 -3.75
N HIS A 256 -12.36 19.27 -3.58
CA HIS A 256 -13.62 19.46 -4.30
C HIS A 256 -14.38 20.67 -3.73
N LYS A 257 -14.43 21.74 -4.53
CA LYS A 257 -15.07 23.02 -4.19
C LYS A 257 -14.48 23.64 -2.90
N ILE A 258 -15.33 24.03 -1.97
CA ILE A 258 -14.95 24.66 -0.69
C ILE A 258 -14.66 23.56 0.37
N GLY A 259 -15.04 22.31 0.11
CA GLY A 259 -15.01 21.23 1.09
C GLY A 259 -13.68 20.54 1.31
N GLY A 260 -13.69 19.51 2.16
CA GLY A 260 -12.50 18.77 2.57
C GLY A 260 -12.28 17.46 1.81
N ALA A 261 -13.03 17.21 0.72
CA ALA A 261 -12.87 15.99 -0.07
C ALA A 261 -11.70 16.15 -1.04
N GLU A 262 -10.65 15.35 -0.83
CA GLU A 262 -9.39 15.43 -1.58
C GLU A 262 -9.44 14.59 -2.85
N GLU A 263 -9.24 15.22 -4.00
CA GLU A 263 -9.16 14.59 -5.32
C GLU A 263 -7.72 14.63 -5.83
N ILE A 264 -7.15 13.47 -6.18
CA ILE A 264 -5.79 13.40 -6.72
C ILE A 264 -5.79 13.90 -8.16
N SER A 265 -5.09 15.00 -8.43
CA SER A 265 -5.06 15.64 -9.75
C SER A 265 -3.83 15.28 -10.59
N GLY A 266 -2.76 14.80 -9.96
CA GLY A 266 -1.54 14.41 -10.67
C GLY A 266 -0.34 14.21 -9.75
N VAL A 267 0.86 14.36 -10.30
CA VAL A 267 2.11 14.27 -9.56
C VAL A 267 3.07 15.39 -9.92
N MET A 268 3.86 15.81 -8.94
CA MET A 268 5.04 16.62 -9.10
C MET A 268 6.27 15.74 -8.98
N VAL A 269 7.16 15.80 -9.97
CA VAL A 269 8.39 15.02 -10.04
C VAL A 269 9.57 15.96 -9.94
N ILE A 270 10.40 15.79 -8.92
CA ILE A 270 11.56 16.63 -8.63
C ILE A 270 12.84 15.80 -8.78
N ASP A 271 13.74 16.24 -9.66
CA ASP A 271 15.08 15.69 -9.75
C ASP A 271 15.85 15.94 -8.44
N VAL A 272 16.26 14.87 -7.76
CA VAL A 272 16.85 14.95 -6.41
C VAL A 272 18.18 15.70 -6.37
N GLN A 273 18.91 15.73 -7.51
CA GLN A 273 20.23 16.36 -7.59
C GLN A 273 20.12 17.82 -8.03
N THR A 274 19.29 18.11 -9.03
CA THR A 274 19.21 19.43 -9.67
C THR A 274 18.04 20.29 -9.21
N GLY A 275 16.98 19.67 -8.67
CA GLY A 275 15.73 20.34 -8.30
C GLY A 275 14.81 20.60 -9.50
N ASN A 276 15.22 20.22 -10.72
CA ASN A 276 14.36 20.38 -11.90
C ASN A 276 13.03 19.67 -11.65
N THR A 277 11.96 20.47 -11.67
CA THR A 277 10.61 20.04 -11.30
C THR A 277 9.75 19.96 -12.56
N LYS A 278 9.00 18.87 -12.70
CA LYS A 278 8.02 18.66 -13.75
C LYS A 278 6.73 18.16 -13.13
N GLU A 279 5.61 18.61 -13.66
CA GLU A 279 4.30 18.15 -13.22
C GLU A 279 3.63 17.33 -14.31
N TYR A 280 2.97 16.26 -13.91
CA TYR A 280 2.23 15.37 -14.81
C TYR A 280 0.81 15.16 -14.27
N SER A 281 -0.15 15.11 -15.17
CA SER A 281 -1.47 14.54 -14.87
C SER A 281 -1.37 13.00 -14.78
N LEU A 282 -2.28 12.35 -14.05
CA LEU A 282 -2.31 10.89 -13.88
C LEU A 282 -2.22 10.09 -15.20
N LYS A 283 -2.77 10.62 -16.31
CA LYS A 283 -2.76 9.96 -17.63
C LYS A 283 -1.44 10.10 -18.40
N ASN A 284 -0.67 11.14 -18.14
CA ASN A 284 0.51 11.53 -18.94
C ASN A 284 1.84 11.29 -18.21
N ALA A 285 1.78 10.76 -17.00
CA ALA A 285 2.96 10.46 -16.21
C ALA A 285 3.76 9.29 -16.82
N PRO A 286 5.10 9.35 -16.86
CA PRO A 286 5.96 8.25 -17.30
C PRO A 286 5.63 6.91 -16.63
N SER A 287 5.90 5.80 -17.32
CA SER A 287 5.57 4.44 -16.83
C SER A 287 6.35 4.04 -15.59
N TRP A 288 7.60 4.47 -15.44
CA TRP A 288 8.44 4.17 -14.27
C TRP A 288 7.91 4.75 -12.95
N ILE A 289 6.94 5.69 -13.00
CA ILE A 289 6.34 6.26 -11.80
C ILE A 289 5.31 5.30 -11.23
N GLU A 290 5.64 4.58 -10.17
CA GLU A 290 4.75 3.53 -9.65
C GLU A 290 3.65 4.10 -8.74
N ARG A 291 3.97 5.12 -7.94
CA ARG A 291 3.07 5.64 -6.92
C ARG A 291 2.66 7.09 -7.17
N MET A 292 1.46 7.26 -7.72
CA MET A 292 0.83 8.58 -7.94
C MET A 292 -0.42 8.81 -7.10
N TYR A 293 -1.05 7.73 -6.66
CA TYR A 293 -2.23 7.72 -5.83
C TYR A 293 -1.83 7.25 -4.43
N PRO A 294 -1.97 8.06 -3.38
CA PRO A 294 -1.56 7.64 -2.04
C PRO A 294 -2.40 6.51 -1.47
N ALA A 295 -1.75 5.56 -0.79
CA ALA A 295 -2.40 4.41 -0.15
C ALA A 295 -3.49 4.83 0.85
N ASP A 296 -3.21 5.80 1.72
CA ASP A 296 -4.16 6.25 2.73
C ASP A 296 -5.40 6.90 2.09
N THR A 297 -5.21 7.65 0.99
CA THR A 297 -6.30 8.25 0.23
C THR A 297 -7.11 7.20 -0.54
N ALA A 298 -6.46 6.17 -1.07
CA ALA A 298 -7.15 5.04 -1.70
C ALA A 298 -8.08 4.31 -0.71
N VAL A 299 -7.59 4.06 0.51
CA VAL A 299 -8.37 3.45 1.60
C VAL A 299 -9.51 4.37 2.01
N GLU A 300 -9.22 5.66 2.25
CA GLU A 300 -10.22 6.65 2.65
C GLU A 300 -11.36 6.76 1.63
N HIS A 301 -11.03 6.83 0.33
CA HIS A 301 -12.04 6.88 -0.73
C HIS A 301 -12.86 5.59 -0.83
N PHE A 302 -12.24 4.43 -0.59
CA PHE A 302 -12.95 3.16 -0.56
C PHE A 302 -13.91 3.07 0.62
N ASP A 303 -13.44 3.43 1.80
CA ASP A 303 -14.25 3.41 3.02
C ASP A 303 -15.39 4.43 2.94
N ASP A 304 -15.15 5.63 2.40
CA ASP A 304 -16.21 6.61 2.13
C ASP A 304 -17.24 6.05 1.14
N TRP A 305 -16.80 5.41 0.05
CA TRP A 305 -17.69 4.80 -0.92
C TRP A 305 -18.58 3.70 -0.34
N GLY A 306 -18.00 2.86 0.54
CA GLY A 306 -18.66 1.72 1.16
C GLY A 306 -19.54 2.08 2.36
N THR A 307 -19.08 2.97 3.24
CA THR A 307 -19.78 3.30 4.49
C THR A 307 -20.87 4.37 4.30
N LEU A 308 -20.70 5.29 3.33
CA LEU A 308 -21.65 6.36 3.03
C LEU A 308 -22.71 5.95 1.99
N ILE A 309 -22.88 4.66 1.71
CA ILE A 309 -23.84 4.14 0.71
C ILE A 309 -25.29 4.62 0.91
N HIS A 310 -25.72 4.77 2.16
CA HIS A 310 -27.04 5.34 2.53
C HIS A 310 -26.91 6.69 3.24
N GLY A 311 -25.82 7.42 2.99
CA GLY A 311 -25.46 8.67 3.66
C GLY A 311 -24.86 8.48 5.04
N TYR A 312 -24.47 9.59 5.67
CA TYR A 312 -23.79 9.60 6.97
C TYR A 312 -24.62 8.95 8.10
N PHE A 313 -25.93 9.18 8.12
CA PHE A 313 -26.84 8.71 9.17
C PHE A 313 -27.39 7.29 8.96
N ASN A 314 -26.59 6.40 8.36
CA ASN A 314 -26.92 4.99 8.24
C ASN A 314 -26.56 4.22 9.53
N TRP A 315 -27.27 4.47 10.63
CA TRP A 315 -26.95 3.86 11.94
C TRP A 315 -27.26 2.36 12.04
N SER A 316 -28.00 1.80 11.09
CA SER A 316 -28.30 0.36 11.04
C SER A 316 -27.23 -0.45 10.31
N ASP A 317 -26.14 0.20 9.88
CA ASP A 317 -25.03 -0.39 9.12
C ASP A 317 -25.47 -1.17 7.88
N ARG A 318 -26.62 -0.80 7.31
CA ARG A 318 -27.19 -1.48 6.14
C ARG A 318 -26.24 -1.33 4.95
N ASP A 319 -25.88 -2.44 4.33
CA ASP A 319 -25.02 -2.53 3.14
C ASP A 319 -23.64 -1.85 3.27
N LYS A 320 -23.21 -1.52 4.49
CA LYS A 320 -21.91 -0.89 4.70
C LYS A 320 -20.80 -1.92 4.54
N ILE A 321 -19.82 -1.57 3.73
CA ILE A 321 -18.56 -2.28 3.62
C ILE A 321 -17.41 -1.32 3.88
N ALA A 322 -16.33 -1.85 4.43
CA ALA A 322 -15.10 -1.12 4.68
C ALA A 322 -13.90 -2.03 4.43
N THR A 323 -12.73 -1.42 4.27
CA THR A 323 -11.46 -2.14 4.23
C THR A 323 -11.19 -2.86 5.56
N THR A 324 -10.47 -3.99 5.50
CA THR A 324 -9.94 -4.65 6.69
C THR A 324 -8.68 -3.92 7.18
N GLU A 325 -8.20 -4.29 8.36
CA GLU A 325 -6.97 -3.70 8.91
C GLU A 325 -5.77 -4.02 8.00
N GLY A 326 -5.10 -2.97 7.53
CA GLY A 326 -3.85 -3.07 6.76
C GLY A 326 -4.01 -2.96 5.25
N ILE A 327 -2.90 -2.65 4.59
CA ILE A 327 -2.78 -2.47 3.14
C ILE A 327 -1.40 -2.95 2.70
N LYS A 328 -1.31 -3.57 1.52
CA LYS A 328 -0.04 -4.01 0.94
C LYS A 328 0.01 -3.69 -0.54
N ALA A 329 1.16 -3.29 -1.05
CA ALA A 329 1.36 -3.18 -2.48
C ALA A 329 1.70 -4.56 -3.09
N ILE A 330 1.04 -4.91 -4.19
CA ILE A 330 1.27 -6.13 -4.97
C ILE A 330 1.40 -5.77 -6.44
N THR A 331 2.09 -6.61 -7.21
CA THR A 331 2.19 -6.45 -8.66
C THR A 331 1.33 -7.49 -9.36
N ASN A 332 0.51 -7.06 -10.32
CA ASN A 332 -0.23 -7.95 -11.21
C ASN A 332 -0.15 -7.40 -12.63
N ASN A 333 0.23 -8.24 -13.61
CA ASN A 333 0.39 -7.83 -15.01
C ASN A 333 1.37 -6.66 -15.24
N GLY A 334 2.46 -6.57 -14.46
CA GLY A 334 3.45 -5.48 -14.58
C GLY A 334 2.89 -4.12 -14.18
N LYS A 335 1.87 -4.11 -13.31
CA LYS A 335 1.31 -2.91 -12.69
C LYS A 335 1.21 -3.12 -11.18
N MET A 336 1.50 -2.07 -10.43
CA MET A 336 1.35 -2.08 -8.99
C MET A 336 -0.09 -1.73 -8.56
N TYR A 337 -0.57 -2.46 -7.56
CA TYR A 337 -1.88 -2.28 -6.95
C TYR A 337 -1.75 -2.28 -5.43
N TYR A 338 -2.57 -1.47 -4.76
CA TYR A 338 -2.84 -1.67 -3.35
C TYR A 338 -3.86 -2.78 -3.15
N TYR A 339 -3.53 -3.70 -2.27
CA TYR A 339 -4.33 -4.82 -1.85
C TYR A 339 -4.78 -4.61 -0.40
N THR A 340 -6.07 -4.79 -0.15
CA THR A 340 -6.66 -4.90 1.19
C THR A 340 -7.96 -5.70 1.12
N GLY A 341 -8.30 -6.38 2.22
CA GLY A 341 -9.53 -7.11 2.39
C GLY A 341 -10.72 -6.17 2.54
N VAL A 342 -11.91 -6.69 2.30
CA VAL A 342 -13.18 -5.96 2.43
C VAL A 342 -14.12 -6.77 3.31
N SER A 343 -14.63 -6.14 4.36
CA SER A 343 -15.59 -6.73 5.29
C SER A 343 -16.87 -5.89 5.36
N SER A 344 -17.96 -6.53 5.82
CA SER A 344 -19.21 -5.81 6.11
C SER A 344 -19.12 -5.16 7.49
N VAL A 345 -19.53 -3.91 7.61
CA VAL A 345 -19.55 -3.20 8.90
C VAL A 345 -20.74 -3.70 9.74
N GLY A 346 -20.51 -4.01 11.02
CA GLY A 346 -21.57 -4.37 11.96
C GLY A 346 -21.99 -5.85 12.00
N ARG A 347 -21.34 -6.74 11.24
CA ARG A 347 -21.49 -8.21 11.33
C ARG A 347 -20.11 -8.87 11.36
N ASP A 348 -20.06 -10.09 11.92
CA ASP A 348 -18.87 -10.94 12.15
C ASP A 348 -17.70 -10.72 11.17
N GLU A 349 -16.45 -10.80 11.68
CA GLU A 349 -15.14 -10.62 11.03
C GLU A 349 -14.87 -11.55 9.81
N SER A 350 -15.85 -11.73 8.94
CA SER A 350 -15.80 -12.56 7.74
C SER A 350 -15.41 -11.69 6.55
N LEU A 351 -14.45 -12.20 5.77
CA LEU A 351 -14.05 -11.55 4.53
C LEU A 351 -15.21 -11.64 3.53
N SER A 352 -15.69 -10.50 3.06
CA SER A 352 -16.71 -10.41 2.01
C SER A 352 -16.07 -10.37 0.61
N GLY A 353 -14.81 -9.95 0.54
CA GLY A 353 -13.99 -9.93 -0.65
C GLY A 353 -12.68 -9.20 -0.39
N PHE A 354 -11.99 -8.81 -1.45
CA PHE A 354 -10.84 -7.92 -1.35
C PHE A 354 -10.87 -6.93 -2.51
N THR A 355 -10.10 -5.87 -2.40
CA THR A 355 -10.02 -4.83 -3.42
C THR A 355 -8.58 -4.68 -3.93
N LEU A 356 -8.45 -4.41 -5.23
CA LEU A 356 -7.22 -3.92 -5.84
C LEU A 356 -7.43 -2.50 -6.32
N ILE A 357 -6.60 -1.59 -5.83
CA ILE A 357 -6.63 -0.18 -6.18
C ILE A 357 -5.36 0.15 -6.94
N ASP A 358 -5.49 0.59 -8.19
CA ASP A 358 -4.37 0.95 -9.04
C ASP A 358 -3.59 2.12 -8.42
N THR A 359 -2.28 1.94 -8.16
CA THR A 359 -1.45 2.93 -7.44
C THR A 359 -1.18 4.19 -8.25
N ARG A 360 -1.53 4.18 -9.54
CA ARG A 360 -1.34 5.29 -10.46
C ARG A 360 -2.62 6.09 -10.66
N THR A 361 -3.76 5.42 -10.70
CA THR A 361 -5.04 6.05 -11.09
C THR A 361 -6.09 6.07 -9.99
N GLY A 362 -5.93 5.28 -8.93
CA GLY A 362 -6.98 5.05 -7.92
C GLY A 362 -8.12 4.16 -8.41
N HIS A 363 -8.04 3.63 -9.64
CA HIS A 363 -9.09 2.77 -10.18
C HIS A 363 -9.23 1.50 -9.33
N THR A 364 -10.44 1.26 -8.85
CA THR A 364 -10.72 0.25 -7.83
C THR A 364 -11.47 -0.94 -8.42
N THR A 365 -10.98 -2.14 -8.17
CA THR A 365 -11.64 -3.39 -8.55
C THR A 365 -11.90 -4.25 -7.32
N ILE A 366 -13.16 -4.65 -7.12
CA ILE A 366 -13.57 -5.54 -6.04
C ILE A 366 -13.72 -6.97 -6.56
N TYR A 367 -13.15 -7.90 -5.81
CA TYR A 367 -13.30 -9.34 -6.04
C TYR A 367 -14.07 -9.95 -4.88
N LYS A 368 -15.23 -10.53 -5.17
CA LYS A 368 -16.05 -11.20 -4.16
C LYS A 368 -15.46 -12.56 -3.83
N ILE A 369 -14.95 -12.69 -2.61
CA ILE A 369 -14.42 -13.93 -2.07
C ILE A 369 -14.89 -14.04 -0.62
N SER A 370 -15.68 -15.06 -0.35
CA SER A 370 -15.98 -15.47 1.03
C SER A 370 -14.81 -16.26 1.57
N GLY A 371 -14.34 -15.89 2.76
CA GLY A 371 -13.19 -16.51 3.40
C GLY A 371 -12.78 -15.86 4.71
N ALA A 372 -11.52 -16.08 5.07
CA ALA A 372 -10.89 -15.49 6.23
C ALA A 372 -10.26 -14.13 5.92
N THR A 373 -10.30 -13.22 6.88
CA THR A 373 -9.55 -11.96 6.84
C THR A 373 -8.05 -12.22 6.89
N GLU A 374 -7.26 -11.22 6.52
CA GLU A 374 -5.80 -11.27 6.58
C GLU A 374 -5.30 -11.65 7.97
N LYS A 375 -5.89 -11.04 9.01
CA LYS A 375 -5.59 -11.31 10.41
C LYS A 375 -5.88 -12.76 10.80
N ALA A 376 -7.04 -13.29 10.40
CA ALA A 376 -7.36 -14.70 10.63
C ALA A 376 -6.38 -15.64 9.90
N GLY A 377 -5.95 -15.27 8.68
CA GLY A 377 -4.89 -15.97 7.95
C GLY A 377 -3.56 -15.99 8.71
N MET A 378 -3.14 -14.83 9.25
CA MET A 378 -1.94 -14.69 10.07
C MET A 378 -2.01 -15.58 11.32
N THR A 379 -3.10 -15.50 12.08
CA THR A 379 -3.30 -16.33 13.28
C THR A 379 -3.30 -17.83 12.95
N SER A 380 -3.87 -18.22 11.80
CA SER A 380 -3.84 -19.63 11.37
C SER A 380 -2.43 -20.11 11.05
N ALA A 381 -1.64 -19.28 10.35
CA ALA A 381 -0.23 -19.57 10.07
C ALA A 381 0.58 -19.70 11.36
N GLU A 382 0.44 -18.74 12.29
CA GLU A 382 1.13 -18.75 13.59
C GLU A 382 0.73 -19.95 14.45
N GLY A 383 -0.56 -20.32 14.45
CA GLY A 383 -1.07 -21.48 15.17
C GLY A 383 -0.42 -22.80 14.73
N LYS A 384 -0.11 -22.94 13.43
CA LYS A 384 0.58 -24.11 12.87
C LYS A 384 2.03 -24.24 13.37
N VAL A 385 2.66 -23.12 13.73
CA VAL A 385 4.06 -23.03 14.17
C VAL A 385 4.21 -22.48 15.58
N GLN A 386 3.16 -22.58 16.40
CA GLN A 386 3.06 -21.95 17.71
C GLN A 386 4.24 -22.27 18.64
N GLN A 387 4.82 -23.47 18.50
CA GLN A 387 5.97 -23.93 19.27
C GLN A 387 7.22 -23.06 19.08
N PHE A 388 7.36 -22.44 17.91
CA PHE A 388 8.50 -21.57 17.60
C PHE A 388 8.26 -20.12 18.02
N ARG A 389 7.02 -19.74 18.33
CA ARG A 389 6.60 -18.37 18.66
C ARG A 389 7.04 -17.38 17.58
N TYR A 390 6.84 -17.76 16.32
CA TYR A 390 7.06 -16.89 15.17
C TYR A 390 5.84 -15.99 14.96
N ASN A 391 6.11 -14.80 14.44
CA ASN A 391 5.08 -13.84 14.06
C ASN A 391 4.96 -13.83 12.53
N ALA A 392 3.73 -13.83 12.02
CA ALA A 392 3.47 -13.71 10.59
C ALA A 392 3.58 -12.25 10.14
N THR A 393 4.14 -12.03 8.94
CA THR A 393 4.04 -10.74 8.25
C THR A 393 2.64 -10.52 7.71
N TYR A 394 2.26 -9.27 7.43
CA TYR A 394 1.01 -9.00 6.71
C TYR A 394 0.97 -9.76 5.36
N PRO A 395 -0.12 -10.49 5.06
CA PRO A 395 -0.15 -11.43 3.95
C PRO A 395 -0.09 -10.73 2.60
N THR A 396 0.60 -11.35 1.65
CA THR A 396 0.48 -11.06 0.22
C THR A 396 -0.59 -11.97 -0.36
N LEU A 397 -1.62 -11.44 -1.00
CA LEU A 397 -2.57 -12.26 -1.76
C LEU A 397 -1.91 -12.70 -3.06
N ILE A 398 -1.84 -14.02 -3.26
CA ILE A 398 -1.32 -14.66 -4.47
C ILE A 398 -2.30 -15.69 -5.01
N ASN A 399 -2.21 -15.98 -6.30
CA ASN A 399 -2.98 -17.03 -6.94
C ASN A 399 -2.12 -18.30 -7.07
N ILE A 400 -2.46 -19.36 -6.32
CA ILE A 400 -1.85 -20.68 -6.45
C ILE A 400 -2.89 -21.61 -7.07
N GLN A 401 -2.72 -21.99 -8.33
CA GLN A 401 -3.63 -22.92 -9.04
C GLN A 401 -5.12 -22.53 -8.97
N ASN A 402 -5.43 -21.26 -9.20
CA ASN A 402 -6.76 -20.65 -9.11
C ASN A 402 -7.36 -20.61 -7.70
N GLU A 403 -6.56 -20.95 -6.69
CA GLU A 403 -6.92 -20.75 -5.30
C GLU A 403 -6.34 -19.42 -4.80
N PRO A 404 -7.18 -18.53 -4.23
CA PRO A 404 -6.69 -17.36 -3.51
C PRO A 404 -5.94 -17.83 -2.26
N THR A 405 -4.68 -17.43 -2.14
CA THR A 405 -3.77 -17.88 -1.09
C THR A 405 -3.08 -16.69 -0.46
N TYR A 406 -3.09 -16.63 0.87
CA TYR A 406 -2.26 -15.71 1.64
C TYR A 406 -0.86 -16.28 1.80
N PHE A 407 0.11 -15.59 1.21
CA PHE A 407 1.52 -15.85 1.44
C PHE A 407 2.06 -14.96 2.56
N MET A 408 2.78 -15.55 3.50
CA MET A 408 3.37 -14.84 4.64
C MET A 408 4.77 -15.36 4.94
N ALA A 409 5.67 -14.46 5.30
CA ALA A 409 6.91 -14.83 5.98
C ALA A 409 6.64 -14.95 7.48
N LEU A 410 7.24 -15.97 8.10
CA LEU A 410 7.20 -16.21 9.54
C LEU A 410 8.54 -15.83 10.14
N LYS A 411 8.50 -14.88 11.08
CA LYS A 411 9.69 -14.25 11.65
C LYS A 411 9.88 -14.60 13.12
N ASP A 412 11.14 -14.70 13.53
CA ASP A 412 11.47 -14.77 14.95
C ASP A 412 11.32 -13.40 15.64
N LYS A 413 11.55 -13.38 16.96
CA LYS A 413 11.51 -12.14 17.76
C LYS A 413 12.52 -11.07 17.34
N LYS A 414 13.55 -11.44 16.56
CA LYS A 414 14.56 -10.51 16.03
C LYS A 414 14.18 -9.99 14.64
N GLY A 415 13.01 -10.37 14.11
CA GLY A 415 12.52 -9.94 12.80
C GLY A 415 13.14 -10.68 11.62
N LEU A 416 13.89 -11.77 11.88
CA LEU A 416 14.51 -12.57 10.82
C LEU A 416 13.53 -13.62 10.31
N ILE A 417 13.46 -13.77 8.99
CA ILE A 417 12.66 -14.81 8.33
C ILE A 417 13.24 -16.18 8.70
N LYS A 418 12.38 -17.07 9.20
CA LYS A 418 12.73 -18.46 9.53
C LYS A 418 11.96 -19.48 8.72
N MET A 419 10.76 -19.13 8.29
CA MET A 419 9.84 -20.03 7.60
C MET A 419 8.89 -19.22 6.72
N TYR A 420 8.23 -19.88 5.79
CA TYR A 420 7.16 -19.31 4.98
C TYR A 420 5.87 -20.08 5.21
N SER A 421 4.74 -19.40 5.05
CA SER A 421 3.40 -19.95 5.17
C SER A 421 2.54 -19.58 3.97
N MET A 422 1.74 -20.54 3.53
CA MET A 422 0.65 -20.36 2.56
C MET A 422 -0.66 -20.81 3.20
N VAL A 423 -1.63 -19.91 3.26
CA VAL A 423 -2.95 -20.16 3.87
C VAL A 423 -4.03 -19.94 2.81
N ASN A 424 -4.94 -20.91 2.64
CA ASN A 424 -6.03 -20.73 1.70
C ASN A 424 -7.03 -19.69 2.24
N VAL A 425 -7.44 -18.73 1.40
CA VAL A 425 -8.35 -17.65 1.82
C VAL A 425 -9.75 -18.19 2.11
N ARG A 426 -10.24 -19.16 1.32
CA ARG A 426 -11.58 -19.73 1.48
C ARG A 426 -11.68 -20.65 2.69
N ASN A 427 -10.63 -21.43 2.93
CA ASN A 427 -10.52 -22.36 4.05
C ASN A 427 -9.19 -22.17 4.77
N TYR A 428 -9.17 -21.25 5.73
CA TYR A 428 -7.97 -20.89 6.49
C TYR A 428 -7.39 -22.03 7.34
N ASN A 429 -8.07 -23.18 7.47
CA ASN A 429 -7.51 -24.37 8.09
C ASN A 429 -6.48 -25.08 7.18
N ILE A 430 -6.51 -24.80 5.87
CA ILE A 430 -5.52 -25.30 4.92
C ILE A 430 -4.29 -24.40 5.00
N VAL A 431 -3.29 -24.87 5.74
CA VAL A 431 -2.03 -24.16 5.99
C VAL A 431 -0.86 -25.05 5.60
N GLY A 432 -0.07 -24.59 4.63
CA GLY A 432 1.23 -25.17 4.31
C GLY A 432 2.34 -24.30 4.87
N THR A 433 3.28 -24.90 5.62
CA THR A 433 4.47 -24.20 6.15
C THR A 433 5.75 -24.91 5.74
N GLY A 434 6.85 -24.19 5.62
CA GLY A 434 8.12 -24.75 5.16
C GLY A 434 9.28 -23.78 5.24
N ASN A 435 10.51 -24.31 5.31
CA ASN A 435 11.72 -23.48 5.45
C ASN A 435 12.14 -22.82 4.13
N THR A 436 11.69 -23.35 3.00
CA THR A 436 11.89 -22.79 1.65
C THR A 436 10.54 -22.57 0.97
N LEU A 437 10.46 -21.59 0.06
CA LEU A 437 9.25 -21.32 -0.73
C LEU A 437 8.71 -22.58 -1.40
N GLN A 438 9.61 -23.37 -2.01
CA GLN A 438 9.25 -24.62 -2.66
C GLN A 438 8.67 -25.66 -1.69
N SER A 439 9.29 -25.83 -0.52
CA SER A 439 8.77 -26.76 0.50
C SER A 439 7.40 -26.33 1.03
N THR A 440 7.20 -25.02 1.21
CA THR A 440 5.92 -24.44 1.63
C THR A 440 4.84 -24.67 0.59
N LEU A 441 5.16 -24.45 -0.70
CA LEU A 441 4.23 -24.73 -1.79
C LEU A 441 3.84 -26.21 -1.83
N ASN A 442 4.80 -27.12 -1.73
CA ASN A 442 4.52 -28.56 -1.75
C ASN A 442 3.59 -28.96 -0.59
N ASN A 443 3.88 -28.50 0.64
CA ASN A 443 3.05 -28.78 1.82
C ASN A 443 1.66 -28.14 1.70
N TYR A 444 1.56 -26.98 1.06
CA TYR A 444 0.29 -26.31 0.81
C TYR A 444 -0.56 -27.05 -0.23
N ILE A 445 0.05 -27.44 -1.34
CA ILE A 445 -0.60 -28.24 -2.41
C ILE A 445 -1.11 -29.56 -1.84
N GLU A 446 -0.32 -30.23 -1.00
CA GLU A 446 -0.75 -31.45 -0.31
C GLU A 446 -1.99 -31.17 0.55
N GLY A 447 -2.00 -30.08 1.33
CA GLY A 447 -3.17 -29.68 2.12
C GLY A 447 -4.42 -29.36 1.29
N LEU A 448 -4.25 -28.77 0.09
CA LEU A 448 -5.35 -28.53 -0.85
C LEU A 448 -5.92 -29.83 -1.42
N ALA A 449 -5.05 -30.79 -1.73
CA ALA A 449 -5.42 -32.11 -2.23
C ALA A 449 -6.27 -32.89 -1.22
N MET A 450 -5.83 -32.85 0.04
CA MET A 450 -6.50 -33.45 1.18
C MET A 450 -7.95 -32.95 1.28
N LYS A 451 -8.12 -31.64 1.41
CA LYS A 451 -9.45 -31.03 1.61
C LYS A 451 -10.31 -30.90 0.35
N GLY A 452 -9.95 -31.57 -0.75
CA GLY A 452 -10.74 -31.59 -1.98
C GLY A 452 -10.97 -30.20 -2.57
N SER A 453 -10.02 -29.26 -2.41
CA SER A 453 -10.16 -27.89 -2.94
C SER A 453 -10.20 -27.91 -4.47
N SER A 454 -11.42 -28.04 -4.96
CA SER A 454 -11.81 -28.07 -6.35
C SER A 454 -12.60 -26.79 -6.60
N ALA A 455 -11.89 -25.67 -6.82
CA ALA A 455 -12.45 -24.61 -7.62
C ALA A 455 -12.86 -25.21 -8.97
N ASN A 456 -14.14 -25.58 -9.09
CA ASN A 456 -14.79 -26.04 -10.31
C ASN A 456 -14.89 -24.86 -11.28
N LEU A 457 -13.81 -24.57 -11.99
CA LEU A 457 -13.84 -23.66 -13.13
C LEU A 457 -13.40 -24.46 -14.34
N LYS A 458 -14.37 -24.89 -15.16
CA LYS A 458 -14.12 -25.63 -16.41
C LYS A 458 -13.56 -24.75 -17.53
N ASP A 459 -13.57 -23.42 -17.37
CA ASP A 459 -13.18 -22.43 -18.39
C ASP A 459 -12.06 -21.51 -17.88
N SER A 460 -10.84 -22.03 -17.69
CA SER A 460 -9.66 -21.17 -17.59
C SER A 460 -8.60 -21.60 -18.60
N ASP A 461 -8.09 -20.67 -19.41
CA ASP A 461 -7.03 -20.93 -20.40
C ASP A 461 -5.69 -21.37 -19.76
N MET A 462 -5.63 -21.51 -18.43
CA MET A 462 -4.44 -21.90 -17.66
C MET A 462 -4.36 -23.41 -17.39
N TYR A 463 -5.40 -24.18 -17.72
CA TYR A 463 -5.35 -25.64 -17.57
C TYR A 463 -4.46 -26.26 -18.63
N GLN A 464 -3.48 -27.04 -18.18
CA GLN A 464 -2.72 -27.95 -19.04
C GLN A 464 -3.35 -29.32 -18.93
N GLU A 465 -3.60 -29.94 -20.08
CA GLU A 465 -4.01 -31.33 -20.16
C GLU A 465 -2.82 -32.18 -20.56
N ILE A 466 -2.62 -33.29 -19.84
CA ILE A 466 -1.68 -34.33 -20.24
C ILE A 466 -2.42 -35.66 -20.36
N GLU A 467 -2.13 -36.36 -21.45
CA GLU A 467 -2.55 -37.74 -21.63
C GLU A 467 -1.31 -38.62 -21.64
N GLY A 468 -1.37 -39.71 -20.90
CA GLY A 468 -0.24 -40.63 -20.80
C GLY A 468 -0.62 -41.93 -20.14
N LYS A 469 0.28 -42.91 -20.21
CA LYS A 469 0.14 -44.16 -19.48
C LYS A 469 0.74 -44.03 -18.09
N VAL A 470 0.06 -44.57 -17.09
CA VAL A 470 0.56 -44.62 -15.71
C VAL A 470 1.79 -45.50 -15.65
N SER A 471 2.94 -44.94 -15.29
CA SER A 471 4.19 -45.69 -15.07
C SER A 471 4.33 -46.14 -13.61
N ARG A 472 3.77 -45.36 -12.68
CA ARG A 472 3.78 -45.67 -11.25
C ARG A 472 2.56 -45.05 -10.58
N ILE A 473 2.02 -45.72 -9.58
CA ILE A 473 0.96 -45.21 -8.71
C ILE A 473 1.24 -45.65 -7.28
N GLY A 474 1.06 -44.76 -6.32
CA GLY A 474 1.22 -45.02 -4.90
C GLY A 474 0.10 -44.35 -4.11
N LEU A 475 -0.33 -45.00 -3.04
CA LEU A 475 -1.32 -44.45 -2.11
C LEU A 475 -0.58 -43.80 -0.93
N THR A 476 -0.85 -42.53 -0.72
CA THR A 476 -0.43 -41.78 0.46
C THR A 476 -1.64 -41.57 1.37
N LEU A 477 -1.59 -42.19 2.55
CA LEU A 477 -2.60 -42.01 3.60
C LEU A 477 -2.12 -40.93 4.58
N LYS A 478 -2.81 -39.79 4.61
CA LYS A 478 -2.57 -38.72 5.59
C LYS A 478 -3.90 -38.25 6.16
N GLN A 479 -3.98 -38.18 7.48
CA GLN A 479 -5.16 -37.69 8.24
C GLN A 479 -6.52 -38.30 7.82
N GLY A 480 -6.55 -39.54 7.36
CA GLY A 480 -7.79 -40.26 7.02
C GLY A 480 -8.31 -40.04 5.59
N GLU A 481 -7.63 -39.23 4.78
CA GLU A 481 -7.94 -39.03 3.36
C GLU A 481 -6.96 -39.85 2.49
N SER A 482 -7.47 -40.40 1.39
CA SER A 482 -6.71 -41.22 0.43
C SER A 482 -6.28 -40.37 -0.76
N ILE A 483 -4.99 -40.05 -0.83
CA ILE A 483 -4.36 -39.35 -1.95
C ILE A 483 -3.52 -40.35 -2.74
N TYR A 484 -3.72 -40.38 -4.05
CA TYR A 484 -2.94 -41.21 -4.95
C TYR A 484 -1.94 -40.35 -5.72
N ASP A 485 -0.67 -40.69 -5.59
CA ASP A 485 0.43 -40.06 -6.32
C ASP A 485 0.78 -40.95 -7.51
N LEU A 486 0.69 -40.41 -8.71
CA LEU A 486 0.95 -41.13 -9.95
C LEU A 486 2.00 -40.43 -10.82
N MET A 487 2.72 -41.22 -11.61
CA MET A 487 3.65 -40.74 -12.62
C MET A 487 3.23 -41.26 -13.99
N LEU A 488 3.39 -40.42 -15.02
CA LEU A 488 3.18 -40.82 -16.41
C LEU A 488 4.50 -41.23 -17.06
N GLU A 489 4.44 -42.12 -18.05
CA GLU A 489 5.61 -42.50 -18.85
C GLU A 489 6.26 -41.25 -19.49
N LYS A 490 7.59 -41.13 -19.36
CA LYS A 490 8.43 -40.08 -19.98
C LYS A 490 8.12 -38.63 -19.55
N ASP A 491 7.31 -38.43 -18.51
CA ASP A 491 6.97 -37.10 -18.00
C ASP A 491 7.79 -36.70 -16.76
N GLY A 492 8.14 -37.67 -15.91
CA GLY A 492 9.00 -37.46 -14.73
C GLY A 492 8.38 -36.69 -13.56
N ARG A 493 7.16 -36.14 -13.72
CA ARG A 493 6.40 -35.43 -12.68
C ARG A 493 5.50 -36.39 -11.90
N ILE A 494 5.15 -35.99 -10.68
CA ILE A 494 4.25 -36.67 -9.76
C ILE A 494 2.94 -35.88 -9.71
N PHE A 495 1.84 -36.52 -10.12
CA PHE A 495 0.50 -35.96 -10.03
C PHE A 495 -0.21 -36.53 -8.81
N SER A 496 -0.61 -35.65 -7.90
CA SER A 496 -1.39 -36.00 -6.72
C SER A 496 -2.87 -35.84 -7.03
N VAL A 497 -3.64 -36.92 -6.85
CA VAL A 497 -5.08 -36.99 -7.12
C VAL A 497 -5.80 -37.48 -5.87
N SER A 498 -6.78 -36.71 -5.40
CA SER A 498 -7.65 -37.13 -4.30
C SER A 498 -8.83 -37.96 -4.82
N THR A 499 -9.28 -38.94 -4.04
CA THR A 499 -10.50 -39.71 -4.32
C THR A 499 -11.78 -38.87 -4.37
N GLU A 500 -11.75 -37.65 -3.80
CA GLU A 500 -12.82 -36.65 -3.93
C GLU A 500 -12.89 -36.02 -5.33
N ILE A 501 -11.76 -35.96 -6.05
CA ILE A 501 -11.69 -35.40 -7.41
C ILE A 501 -12.18 -36.42 -8.42
N SER A 502 -11.73 -37.67 -8.31
CA SER A 502 -12.21 -38.78 -9.12
C SER A 502 -12.02 -40.09 -8.37
N ARG A 503 -13.08 -40.90 -8.27
CA ARG A 503 -13.00 -42.24 -7.66
C ARG A 503 -12.26 -43.26 -8.54
N GLU A 504 -12.11 -42.98 -9.83
CA GLU A 504 -11.44 -43.85 -10.80
C GLU A 504 -9.95 -44.06 -10.45
N ILE A 505 -9.35 -43.08 -9.77
CA ILE A 505 -7.94 -43.18 -9.36
C ILE A 505 -7.68 -44.39 -8.44
N ALA A 506 -8.64 -44.74 -7.58
CA ALA A 506 -8.52 -45.87 -6.68
C ALA A 506 -8.55 -47.23 -7.41
N LEU A 507 -9.03 -47.24 -8.65
CA LEU A 507 -9.11 -48.42 -9.52
C LEU A 507 -8.02 -48.44 -10.60
N THR A 508 -7.22 -47.37 -10.69
CA THR A 508 -6.21 -47.19 -11.74
C THR A 508 -5.00 -48.09 -11.51
N LYS A 509 -4.50 -48.66 -12.61
CA LYS A 509 -3.33 -49.56 -12.61
C LYS A 509 -2.19 -49.00 -13.46
N ILE A 510 -0.99 -49.53 -13.22
CA ILE A 510 0.17 -49.28 -14.07
C ILE A 510 -0.14 -49.76 -15.49
N GLY A 511 0.07 -48.89 -16.48
CA GLY A 511 -0.22 -49.11 -17.89
C GLY A 511 -1.54 -48.48 -18.38
N ASP A 512 -2.43 -48.08 -17.48
CA ASP A 512 -3.71 -47.48 -17.85
C ASP A 512 -3.50 -46.12 -18.54
N PRO A 513 -4.18 -45.84 -19.68
CA PRO A 513 -4.24 -44.51 -20.26
C PRO A 513 -5.10 -43.59 -19.40
N VAL A 514 -4.52 -42.50 -18.94
CA VAL A 514 -5.21 -41.49 -18.12
C VAL A 514 -5.11 -40.12 -18.76
N LYS A 515 -6.11 -39.29 -18.51
CA LYS A 515 -6.14 -37.87 -18.85
C LYS A 515 -6.19 -37.05 -17.56
N ILE A 516 -5.26 -36.11 -17.43
CA ILE A 516 -5.11 -35.28 -16.23
C ILE A 516 -5.11 -33.82 -16.64
N SER A 517 -5.98 -33.01 -16.02
CA SER A 517 -5.93 -31.56 -16.11
C SER A 517 -5.27 -31.00 -14.86
N PHE A 518 -4.34 -30.06 -15.02
CA PHE A 518 -3.62 -29.43 -13.91
C PHE A 518 -3.18 -28.00 -14.23
N ILE A 519 -2.74 -27.28 -13.21
CA ILE A 519 -2.12 -25.96 -13.35
C ILE A 519 -0.69 -26.05 -12.83
N LYS A 520 0.29 -25.76 -13.68
CA LYS A 520 1.71 -25.71 -13.28
C LYS A 520 1.98 -24.42 -12.50
N VAL A 521 2.62 -24.52 -11.33
CA VAL A 521 3.08 -23.38 -10.53
C VAL A 521 4.55 -23.61 -10.17
N GLY A 522 5.46 -22.79 -10.69
CA GLY A 522 6.90 -23.00 -10.54
C GLY A 522 7.40 -24.33 -11.14
N ASP A 523 8.63 -24.73 -10.80
CA ASP A 523 9.24 -25.99 -11.22
C ASP A 523 9.03 -27.12 -10.20
N THR A 524 7.78 -27.35 -9.82
CA THR A 524 7.44 -28.44 -8.89
C THR A 524 7.49 -29.80 -9.60
N SER A 525 8.10 -30.81 -8.95
CA SER A 525 7.88 -32.21 -9.31
C SER A 525 6.49 -32.70 -8.88
N TYR A 526 5.82 -32.00 -7.97
CA TYR A 526 4.52 -32.34 -7.42
C TYR A 526 3.43 -31.42 -7.98
N ILE A 527 2.42 -32.01 -8.60
CA ILE A 527 1.34 -31.30 -9.27
C ILE A 527 0.01 -31.80 -8.76
N LEU A 528 -0.84 -30.89 -8.28
CA LEU A 528 -2.22 -31.21 -7.99
C LEU A 528 -3.01 -31.41 -9.29
N ALA A 529 -3.57 -32.59 -9.49
CA ALA A 529 -4.57 -32.79 -10.52
C ALA A 529 -5.85 -32.05 -10.15
N LYS A 530 -6.43 -31.34 -11.11
CA LYS A 530 -7.73 -30.66 -11.00
C LYS A 530 -8.85 -31.53 -11.55
N THR A 531 -8.57 -32.29 -12.61
CA THR A 531 -9.43 -33.39 -13.08
C THR A 531 -8.59 -34.63 -13.36
N PHE A 532 -9.21 -35.78 -13.22
CA PHE A 532 -8.61 -37.08 -13.51
C PHE A 532 -9.66 -37.99 -14.15
N ASP A 533 -9.33 -38.53 -15.32
CA ASP A 533 -10.16 -39.45 -16.09
C ASP A 533 -9.30 -40.66 -16.49
N ASN A 534 -9.69 -41.84 -16.05
CA ASN A 534 -9.07 -43.09 -16.48
C ASN A 534 -9.84 -43.67 -17.67
N LYS A 535 -9.25 -43.53 -18.86
CA LYS A 535 -9.84 -44.01 -20.12
C LYS A 535 -9.94 -45.54 -20.21
N ALA A 536 -9.31 -46.28 -19.31
CA ALA A 536 -9.43 -47.74 -19.23
C ALA A 536 -10.69 -48.22 -18.49
N ILE A 537 -11.38 -47.32 -17.78
CA ILE A 537 -12.51 -47.65 -16.89
C ILE A 537 -13.88 -47.32 -17.54
N GLN A 538 -13.88 -46.79 -18.78
CA GLN A 538 -15.10 -46.52 -19.55
C GLN A 538 -15.87 -47.76 -19.98
#